data_AF-A0A917D5J2-F1
#
_entry.id   AF-A0A917D5J2-F1
#
_cell.length_a   1.000
_cell.length_b   1.000
_cell.length_c   1.000
_cell.angle_alpha   90.00
_cell.angle_beta   90.00
_cell.angle_gamma   90.00
#
_symmetry.space_group_name_H-M   'P 1'
#
loop_
_entity.id
_entity.type
_entity.pdbx_description
1 polymer ?
#
loop_
_entity_poly.entity_id
_entity_poly.type
_entity_poly.pdbx_seq_one_letter_code
_entity_poly.pdbx_strand_id
1 'polypeptide(L)'
;MIRLAAMGIFIGSLIMLLLIVFRKRIGWSWLSLFGTHLVLAAAGIYLVNFSGLLTEVYIPLNPATIGTVTILGLPGVLLLLGLKITLL
;
A
#
# COMPACT_ATOMS: atom_id res chain seq x y z
N MET A 1 8.64 12.04 29.64
CA MET A 1 7.45 11.33 30.18
C MET A 1 6.47 10.95 29.07
N ILE A 2 5.95 11.89 28.26
CA ILE A 2 5.00 11.60 27.16
C ILE A 2 5.48 10.55 26.14
N ARG A 3 6.76 10.58 25.74
CA ARG A 3 7.33 9.61 24.78
C ARG A 3 7.27 8.16 25.28
N LEU A 4 7.54 7.94 26.58
CA LEU A 4 7.50 6.61 27.18
C LEU A 4 6.06 6.07 27.27
N ALA A 5 5.11 6.95 27.61
CA ALA A 5 3.69 6.60 27.61
C ALA A 5 3.21 6.23 26.20
N ALA A 6 3.55 7.02 25.18
CA ALA A 6 3.22 6.73 23.78
C ALA A 6 3.82 5.39 23.31
N MET A 7 5.07 5.10 23.70
CA MET A 7 5.73 3.85 23.35
C MET A 7 5.10 2.65 24.05
N GLY A 8 4.70 2.78 25.32
CA GLY A 8 3.96 1.76 26.05
C GLY A 8 2.59 1.47 25.41
N ILE A 9 1.85 2.51 25.02
CA ILE A 9 0.57 2.38 24.32
C ILE A 9 0.77 1.67 22.97
N PHE A 10 1.78 2.07 22.21
CA PHE A 10 2.08 1.48 20.90
C PHE A 10 2.40 -0.02 21.02
N ILE A 11 3.30 -0.38 21.93
CA ILE A 11 3.70 -1.77 22.16
C ILE A 11 2.50 -2.60 22.67
N GLY A 12 1.75 -2.09 23.64
CA GLY A 12 0.57 -2.78 24.17
C GLY A 12 -0.49 -3.02 23.10
N SER A 13 -0.77 -2.01 22.27
CA SER A 13 -1.72 -2.11 21.15
C SER A 13 -1.26 -3.12 20.10
N LEU A 14 0.04 -3.14 19.77
CA LEU A 14 0.62 -4.09 18.83
C LEU A 14 0.50 -5.53 19.34
N ILE A 15 0.81 -5.77 20.62
CA ILE A 15 0.68 -7.11 21.24
C ILE A 15 -0.78 -7.57 21.22
N MET A 16 -1.73 -6.72 21.63
CA MET A 16 -3.16 -7.05 21.61
C MET A 16 -3.65 -7.37 20.19
N LEU A 17 -3.23 -6.60 19.20
CA LEU A 17 -3.58 -6.84 17.80
C LEU A 17 -3.05 -8.21 17.32
N LEU A 18 -1.77 -8.51 17.56
CA LEU A 18 -1.18 -9.80 17.21
C LEU A 18 -1.94 -10.95 17.89
N LEU A 19 -2.25 -10.83 19.18
CA LEU A 19 -3.05 -11.84 19.90
C LEU A 19 -4.43 -12.05 19.25
N ILE A 20 -5.12 -10.98 18.84
CA ILE A 20 -6.40 -11.08 18.14
C ILE A 20 -6.24 -11.80 16.80
N VAL A 21 -5.25 -11.41 15.98
CA VAL A 21 -4.99 -12.00 14.66
C VAL A 21 -4.74 -13.51 14.78
N PHE A 22 -3.89 -13.93 15.72
CA PHE A 22 -3.59 -15.35 15.96
C PHE A 22 -4.78 -16.10 16.56
N ARG A 23 -5.49 -15.51 17.54
CA ARG A 23 -6.61 -16.17 18.23
C ARG A 23 -7.85 -16.29 17.37
N LYS A 24 -8.13 -15.31 16.51
CA LYS A 24 -9.25 -15.34 15.56
C LYS A 24 -8.96 -16.21 14.33
N ARG A 25 -7.76 -16.79 14.22
CA ARG A 25 -7.34 -17.62 13.08
C ARG A 25 -7.71 -16.91 11.77
N ILE A 26 -7.41 -15.60 11.68
CA ILE A 26 -7.64 -14.85 10.45
C ILE A 26 -6.72 -15.51 9.41
N GLY A 27 -7.28 -16.47 8.66
CA GLY A 27 -6.50 -17.44 7.91
C GLY A 27 -5.66 -16.73 6.86
N TRP A 28 -4.56 -17.36 6.42
CA TRP A 28 -3.62 -16.78 5.45
C TRP A 28 -4.24 -16.25 4.15
N SER A 29 -5.50 -16.60 3.88
CA SER A 29 -6.31 -16.05 2.78
C SER A 29 -6.40 -14.52 2.76
N TRP A 30 -6.38 -13.82 3.91
CA TRP A 30 -6.39 -12.35 3.89
C TRP A 30 -5.07 -11.79 3.34
N LEU A 31 -3.96 -12.46 3.66
CA LEU A 31 -2.63 -12.10 3.20
C LEU A 31 -2.48 -12.39 1.71
N SER A 32 -3.04 -13.50 1.22
CA SER A 32 -3.06 -13.78 -0.21
C SER A 32 -3.89 -12.75 -0.96
N LEU A 33 -5.08 -12.39 -0.46
CA LEU A 33 -5.94 -11.37 -1.08
C LEU A 33 -5.23 -10.00 -1.16
N PHE A 34 -4.69 -9.54 -0.03
CA PHE A 34 -3.92 -8.31 0.06
C PHE A 34 -2.68 -8.35 -0.86
N GLY A 35 -1.92 -9.45 -0.82
CA GLY A 35 -0.73 -9.65 -1.63
C GLY A 35 -1.04 -9.61 -3.13
N THR A 36 -2.11 -10.26 -3.58
CA THR A 36 -2.52 -10.18 -5.00
C THR A 36 -2.88 -8.76 -5.42
N HIS A 37 -3.60 -8.01 -4.60
CA HIS A 37 -3.91 -6.60 -4.89
C HIS A 37 -2.63 -5.77 -4.98
N LEU A 38 -1.72 -5.91 -4.01
CA LEU A 38 -0.46 -5.19 -3.97
C LEU A 38 0.42 -5.52 -5.19
N VAL A 39 0.56 -6.79 -5.54
CA VAL A 39 1.39 -7.25 -6.67
C VAL A 39 0.81 -6.77 -7.99
N LEU A 40 -0.50 -6.91 -8.22
CA LEU A 40 -1.14 -6.44 -9.44
C LEU A 40 -0.95 -4.94 -9.62
N ALA A 41 -1.08 -4.19 -8.53
CA ALA A 41 -1.02 -2.75 -8.57
C ALA A 41 0.44 -2.25 -8.72
N ALA A 42 1.40 -2.92 -8.09
CA ALA A 42 2.83 -2.70 -8.35
C ALA A 42 3.21 -3.04 -9.80
N ALA A 43 2.69 -4.12 -10.37
CA ALA A 43 2.89 -4.48 -11.77
C ALA A 43 2.30 -3.42 -12.71
N GLY A 44 1.14 -2.84 -12.37
CA GLY A 44 0.55 -1.71 -13.10
C GLY A 44 1.46 -0.49 -13.11
N ILE A 45 2.03 -0.09 -11.97
CA ILE A 45 3.00 1.02 -11.89
C ILE A 45 4.24 0.70 -12.73
N TYR A 46 4.75 -0.53 -12.65
CA TYR A 46 5.92 -0.96 -13.42
C TYR A 46 5.66 -0.83 -14.92
N LEU A 47 4.50 -1.27 -15.40
CA LEU A 47 4.11 -1.10 -16.79
C LEU A 47 4.05 0.36 -17.18
N VAL A 48 3.46 1.24 -16.37
CA VAL A 48 3.42 2.68 -16.66
C VAL A 48 4.84 3.25 -16.79
N ASN A 49 5.72 2.97 -15.82
CA ASN A 49 7.04 3.59 -15.75
C ASN A 49 8.04 3.03 -16.76
N PHE A 50 7.94 1.74 -17.15
CA PHE A 50 8.98 1.05 -17.93
C PHE A 50 8.53 0.57 -19.31
N SER A 51 7.24 0.58 -19.63
CA SER A 51 6.77 0.14 -20.95
C SER A 51 7.20 1.04 -22.11
N GLY A 52 7.58 2.28 -21.83
CA GLY A 52 7.80 3.29 -22.88
C GLY A 52 6.51 3.75 -23.58
N LEU A 53 5.33 3.27 -23.16
CA LEU A 53 4.04 3.71 -23.71
C LEU A 53 3.72 5.17 -23.34
N LEU A 54 4.20 5.61 -22.18
CA LEU A 54 3.96 6.94 -21.63
C LEU A 54 5.31 7.58 -21.23
N THR A 55 6.11 7.95 -22.23
CA THR A 55 7.50 8.39 -22.08
C THR A 55 7.71 9.59 -21.15
N GLU A 56 6.69 10.43 -20.95
CA GLU A 56 6.77 11.62 -20.09
C GLU A 56 6.19 11.39 -18.69
N VAL A 57 5.60 10.21 -18.43
CA VAL A 57 4.88 9.94 -17.19
C VAL A 57 5.66 8.97 -16.32
N TYR A 58 6.15 9.48 -15.19
CA TYR A 58 6.80 8.71 -14.15
C TYR A 58 6.04 8.81 -12.83
N ILE A 59 5.59 7.67 -12.29
CA ILE A 59 4.97 7.54 -10.98
C ILE A 59 6.08 7.20 -9.96
N PRO A 60 6.41 8.09 -9.00
CA PRO A 60 7.46 7.84 -8.02
C PRO A 60 7.02 6.75 -7.03
N LEU A 61 7.94 5.86 -6.63
CA LEU A 61 7.68 4.86 -5.60
C LEU A 61 8.03 5.40 -4.21
N ASN A 62 7.07 6.07 -3.57
CA ASN A 62 7.18 6.60 -2.21
C ASN A 62 6.02 6.10 -1.32
N PRO A 63 6.08 6.31 0.01
CA PRO A 63 5.04 5.80 0.92
C PRO A 63 3.61 6.25 0.58
N ALA A 64 3.44 7.46 0.02
CA ALA A 64 2.13 7.95 -0.37
C ALA A 64 1.59 7.17 -1.58
N THR A 65 2.37 7.04 -2.66
CA THR A 65 1.96 6.26 -3.84
C THR A 65 1.71 4.79 -3.53
N ILE A 66 2.59 4.16 -2.74
CA ILE A 66 2.42 2.79 -2.30
C ILE A 66 1.13 2.67 -1.49
N GLY A 67 0.87 3.58 -0.54
CA GLY A 67 -0.36 3.58 0.24
C GLY A 67 -1.62 3.69 -0.63
N THR A 68 -1.65 4.65 -1.56
CA THR A 68 -2.77 4.84 -2.49
C THR A 68 -3.04 3.58 -3.30
N VAL A 69 -2.01 3.00 -3.88
CA VAL A 69 -2.11 1.82 -4.76
C VAL A 69 -2.38 0.54 -3.98
N THR A 70 -1.97 0.46 -2.72
CA THR A 70 -2.28 -0.67 -1.82
C THR A 70 -3.76 -0.66 -1.42
N ILE A 71 -4.34 0.51 -1.17
CA ILE A 71 -5.76 0.65 -0.79
C ILE A 71 -6.66 0.48 -2.00
N LEU A 72 -6.33 1.11 -3.13
CA LEU A 72 -7.18 1.18 -4.31
C LEU A 72 -6.88 0.11 -5.36
N GLY A 73 -5.73 -0.56 -5.29
CA GLY A 73 -5.29 -1.54 -6.30
C GLY A 73 -4.97 -0.89 -7.66
N LEU A 74 -5.30 -1.59 -8.75
CA LEU A 74 -5.19 -1.08 -10.12
C LEU A 74 -5.92 0.26 -10.34
N PRO A 75 -7.14 0.49 -9.80
CA PRO A 75 -7.75 1.82 -9.80
C PRO A 75 -6.86 2.93 -9.22
N GLY A 76 -6.06 2.63 -8.19
CA GLY A 76 -5.10 3.58 -7.63
C GLY A 76 -4.00 3.96 -8.61
N VAL A 77 -3.53 3.01 -9.41
CA VAL A 77 -2.55 3.27 -10.49
C VAL A 77 -3.15 4.22 -11.52
N LEU A 78 -4.39 3.98 -11.95
CA LEU A 78 -5.09 4.86 -12.90
C LEU A 78 -5.32 6.26 -12.33
N LEU A 79 -5.66 6.37 -11.05
CA LEU A 79 -5.80 7.65 -10.36
C LEU A 79 -4.48 8.42 -10.36
N LEU A 80 -3.38 7.78 -9.97
CA LEU A 80 -2.05 8.42 -9.94
C LEU A 80 -1.62 8.84 -11.35
N LEU A 81 -1.91 8.01 -12.35
CA LEU A 81 -1.64 8.30 -13.75
C LEU A 81 -2.45 9.52 -14.21
N GLY A 82 -3.76 9.53 -13.99
CA GLY A 82 -4.63 10.65 -14.37
C GLY A 82 -4.26 11.95 -13.68
N LEU A 83 -3.94 11.89 -12.39
CA LEU A 83 -3.44 13.04 -11.64
C LEU A 83 -2.15 13.58 -12.25
N LYS A 84 -1.20 12.70 -12.59
CA LYS A 84 0.08 13.10 -13.18
C LYS A 84 -0.10 13.74 -14.55
N ILE A 85 -0.97 13.19 -15.40
CA ILE A 85 -1.32 13.75 -16.71
C ILE A 85 -2.00 15.13 -16.58
N THR A 86 -2.83 15.33 -15.55
CA THR A 86 -3.58 16.58 -15.35
C THR A 86 -2.70 17.71 -14.79
N LEU A 87 -1.63 17.36 -14.08
CA LEU A 87 -0.68 18.32 -13.48
C LEU A 87 0.54 18.59 -14.36
N LEU A 88 0.65 17.91 -15.50
CA LEU A 88 1.60 18.22 -16.57
C LEU A 88 1.11 19.46 -17.34
#